data_AF-A0AAE9YX12-F1
#
_entry.id   AF-A0AAE9YX12-F1
#
_cell.length_a   1.000
_cell.length_b   1.000
_cell.length_c   1.000
_cell.angle_alpha   90.00
_cell.angle_beta   90.00
_cell.angle_gamma   90.00
#
_symmetry.space_group_name_H-M   'P 1'
#
loop_
_entity.id
_entity.type
_entity.pdbx_description
1 polymer ?
#
loop_
_entity_poly.entity_id
_entity_poly.type
_entity_poly.pdbx_seq_one_letter_code
_entity_poly.pdbx_strand_id
1 'polypeptide(L)'
;MLKSTILASGFVSAAGYCLSEVEKPARDVGIQIVGGNVTAPYSKPHQVALLLNGQQGCGGTLISSEWVLTAAHCLGQVSTNTLTVKVGAHNLRANDGDTHRVSQIITHENWRSGGYQTGYDIGLLRLATPADSQYTPAKLPTAAIESQYAGVGSYVTVSGWGLTSNNGSPSDVLREVALPVLSNASCSSQLQSNVPNSVICGGGPNGTSACNGDSGGPFAVNANGDVYSIGTVSWGRSCQGATAFTRTSSYTDWIERKTGITAGPGGDEKPVARFSSMVTGNNVSFSNGSTDDKGIESYSWDFGDGSQLSSAYEPNHYYAHDGDYIVTLTVTDTKGQTGTTSNLVKIGSVDTGCDGLAPWNSATIYALNDVVSYHNRKYQAIWWSAGAQPDIFSNVWRYLGACTDR
;
A
#
# COMPACT_ATOMS: atom_id res chain seq x y z
N MET A 1 -15.87 -101.11 -20.97
CA MET A 1 -15.21 -100.18 -21.91
C MET A 1 -14.27 -99.30 -21.08
N LEU A 2 -12.95 -99.34 -21.30
CA LEU A 2 -12.19 -98.30 -22.03
C LEU A 2 -12.55 -96.87 -21.58
N LYS A 3 -11.62 -95.98 -21.18
CA LYS A 3 -10.13 -96.04 -21.09
C LYS A 3 -9.63 -94.78 -20.33
N SER A 4 -8.51 -94.87 -19.60
CA SER A 4 -7.46 -93.81 -19.46
C SER A 4 -7.80 -92.43 -18.81
N THR A 5 -6.91 -91.70 -18.11
CA THR A 5 -5.51 -91.94 -17.67
C THR A 5 -5.04 -90.92 -16.58
N ILE A 6 -4.22 -91.42 -15.63
CA ILE A 6 -3.09 -90.85 -14.81
C ILE A 6 -2.60 -89.41 -15.21
N LEU A 7 -2.14 -88.44 -14.38
CA LEU A 7 -1.40 -88.34 -13.08
C LEU A 7 -2.08 -87.37 -12.07
N ALA A 8 -1.75 -87.22 -10.77
CA ALA A 8 -0.58 -87.45 -9.88
C ALA A 8 0.40 -86.25 -9.65
N SER A 9 0.23 -85.61 -8.48
CA SER A 9 1.19 -84.95 -7.56
C SER A 9 2.50 -84.30 -8.05
N GLY A 10 2.69 -83.01 -7.73
CA GLY A 10 3.99 -82.33 -7.69
C GLY A 10 4.08 -81.35 -6.52
N PHE A 11 5.04 -81.56 -5.61
CA PHE A 11 5.39 -80.62 -4.54
C PHE A 11 6.33 -79.53 -5.07
N VAL A 12 6.07 -78.25 -4.77
CA VAL A 12 7.12 -77.19 -4.77
C VAL A 12 6.95 -76.27 -3.57
N SER A 13 8.09 -76.05 -2.92
CA SER A 13 8.42 -75.18 -1.78
C SER A 13 7.55 -73.94 -1.50
N ALA A 14 7.30 -73.68 -0.22
CA ALA A 14 6.83 -72.39 0.26
C ALA A 14 7.98 -71.38 0.31
N ALA A 15 7.82 -70.25 -0.39
CA ALA A 15 8.57 -69.02 -0.16
C ALA A 15 7.57 -67.91 0.17
N GLY A 16 7.76 -67.26 1.32
CA GLY A 16 6.81 -66.28 1.84
C GLY A 16 6.78 -65.00 1.01
N TYR A 17 5.58 -64.56 0.64
CA TYR A 17 5.33 -63.18 0.21
C TYR A 17 4.51 -62.49 1.29
N CYS A 18 5.01 -61.36 1.80
CA CYS A 18 4.23 -60.51 2.68
C CYS A 18 3.03 -59.94 1.90
N LEU A 19 1.82 -60.34 2.28
CA LEU A 19 0.62 -59.61 1.92
C LEU A 19 0.53 -58.38 2.82
N SER A 20 0.98 -57.23 2.31
CA SER A 20 0.59 -55.94 2.88
C SER A 20 -0.90 -55.72 2.63
N GLU A 21 -1.66 -55.47 3.69
CA GLU A 21 -3.08 -55.13 3.57
C GLU A 21 -3.24 -53.87 2.72
N VAL A 22 -4.00 -53.97 1.63
CA VAL A 22 -4.45 -52.80 0.89
C VAL A 22 -5.61 -52.19 1.67
N GLU A 23 -5.31 -51.20 2.52
CA GLU A 23 -6.35 -50.36 3.09
C GLU A 23 -7.21 -49.78 1.97
N LYS A 24 -8.53 -49.96 2.09
CA LYS A 24 -9.49 -49.44 1.13
C LYS A 24 -9.45 -47.91 1.20
N PRO A 25 -9.28 -47.18 0.08
CA PRO A 25 -9.47 -45.73 0.12
C PRO A 25 -10.91 -45.45 0.56
N ALA A 26 -11.07 -44.57 1.55
CA ALA A 26 -12.36 -44.17 2.06
C ALA A 26 -13.23 -43.58 0.93
N ARG A 27 -14.52 -43.93 0.90
CA ARG A 27 -15.45 -43.39 -0.09
C ARG A 27 -15.91 -41.97 0.27
N ASP A 28 -16.23 -41.23 -0.79
CA ASP A 28 -17.10 -40.05 -0.83
C ASP A 28 -16.71 -38.85 0.05
N VAL A 29 -15.80 -38.02 -0.47
CA VAL A 29 -15.66 -36.61 -0.06
C VAL A 29 -16.62 -35.76 -0.90
N GLY A 30 -17.67 -35.23 -0.28
CA GLY A 30 -18.66 -34.37 -0.94
C GLY A 30 -18.11 -32.99 -1.34
N ILE A 31 -18.47 -32.52 -2.54
CA ILE A 31 -17.89 -31.33 -3.17
C ILE A 31 -18.67 -30.05 -2.78
N GLN A 32 -18.01 -29.09 -2.13
CA GLN A 32 -18.63 -27.83 -1.70
C GLN A 32 -17.61 -26.66 -1.64
N ILE A 33 -17.87 -25.51 -2.30
CA ILE A 33 -16.89 -24.43 -2.66
C ILE A 33 -15.54 -25.06 -3.04
N VAL A 34 -15.61 -26.09 -3.90
CA VAL A 34 -14.54 -27.06 -4.23
C VAL A 34 -13.41 -27.18 -3.17
N GLY A 35 -13.79 -27.49 -1.92
CA GLY A 35 -12.87 -27.66 -0.79
C GLY A 35 -13.03 -26.66 0.37
N GLY A 36 -13.94 -25.67 0.28
CA GLY A 36 -14.23 -24.77 1.39
C GLY A 36 -15.08 -25.40 2.50
N ASN A 37 -15.02 -24.82 3.70
CA ASN A 37 -15.80 -25.20 4.88
C ASN A 37 -16.95 -24.21 5.14
N VAL A 38 -17.98 -24.65 5.86
CA VAL A 38 -18.98 -23.71 6.42
C VAL A 38 -18.32 -22.92 7.54
N THR A 39 -18.47 -21.60 7.51
CA THR A 39 -17.91 -20.71 8.55
C THR A 39 -18.59 -20.94 9.91
N ALA A 40 -17.91 -20.60 11.00
CA ALA A 40 -18.63 -20.40 12.26
C ALA A 40 -19.62 -19.22 12.10
N PRO A 41 -20.88 -19.32 12.59
CA PRO A 41 -21.84 -18.23 12.49
C PRO A 41 -21.26 -16.90 12.99
N TYR A 42 -21.52 -15.82 12.24
CA TYR A 42 -21.08 -14.45 12.54
C TYR A 42 -19.56 -14.21 12.60
N SER A 43 -18.71 -15.20 12.28
CA SER A 43 -17.24 -15.09 12.31
C SER A 43 -16.63 -14.18 11.24
N LYS A 44 -17.42 -13.68 10.29
CA LYS A 44 -17.01 -12.78 9.19
C LYS A 44 -17.87 -11.51 9.19
N PRO A 45 -17.80 -10.64 10.22
CA PRO A 45 -18.65 -9.45 10.32
C PRO A 45 -18.43 -8.45 9.17
N HIS A 46 -17.28 -8.49 8.51
CA HIS A 46 -16.94 -7.70 7.33
C HIS A 46 -17.53 -8.24 6.01
N GLN A 47 -18.03 -9.49 5.98
CA GLN A 47 -18.63 -10.05 4.77
C GLN A 47 -19.99 -9.39 4.53
N VAL A 48 -20.23 -8.95 3.29
CA VAL A 48 -21.56 -8.51 2.86
C VAL A 48 -22.02 -9.24 1.60
N ALA A 49 -23.34 -9.25 1.38
CA ALA A 49 -23.98 -9.73 0.17
C ALA A 49 -24.65 -8.55 -0.57
N LEU A 50 -24.44 -8.49 -1.88
CA LEU A 50 -25.06 -7.51 -2.78
C LEU A 50 -26.31 -8.14 -3.39
N LEU A 51 -27.46 -7.55 -3.07
CA LEU A 51 -28.77 -8.04 -3.49
C LEU A 51 -29.37 -7.10 -4.54
N LEU A 52 -29.46 -7.58 -5.78
CA LEU A 52 -30.10 -6.89 -6.90
C LEU A 52 -31.57 -7.31 -6.95
N ASN A 53 -32.50 -6.37 -6.75
CA ASN A 53 -33.94 -6.63 -6.65
C ASN A 53 -34.28 -7.74 -5.62
N GLY A 54 -33.51 -7.82 -4.54
CA GLY A 54 -33.66 -8.84 -3.48
C GLY A 54 -33.01 -10.20 -3.78
N GLN A 55 -32.46 -10.42 -4.98
CA GLN A 55 -31.71 -11.63 -5.33
C GLN A 55 -30.21 -11.39 -5.17
N GLN A 56 -29.50 -12.31 -4.51
CA GLN A 56 -28.05 -12.24 -4.37
C GLN A 56 -27.37 -12.38 -5.74
N GLY A 57 -26.49 -11.43 -6.09
CA GLY A 57 -25.67 -11.49 -7.29
C GLY A 57 -24.15 -11.53 -7.00
N CYS A 58 -23.71 -10.78 -6.00
CA CYS A 58 -22.30 -10.61 -5.64
C CYS A 58 -22.08 -10.56 -4.12
N GLY A 59 -20.82 -10.63 -3.69
CA GLY A 59 -20.35 -10.27 -2.36
C GLY A 59 -19.71 -8.88 -2.30
N GLY A 60 -19.27 -8.53 -1.10
CA GLY A 60 -18.52 -7.31 -0.80
C GLY A 60 -17.79 -7.43 0.54
N THR A 61 -16.95 -6.44 0.82
CA THR A 61 -16.26 -6.27 2.10
C THR A 61 -16.66 -4.95 2.74
N LEU A 62 -17.24 -4.97 3.93
CA LEU A 62 -17.44 -3.78 4.76
C LEU A 62 -16.08 -3.23 5.20
N ILE A 63 -15.75 -2.00 4.81
CA ILE A 63 -14.46 -1.33 5.12
C ILE A 63 -14.62 -0.12 6.06
N SER A 64 -15.85 0.31 6.31
CA SER A 64 -16.25 1.13 7.47
C SER A 64 -17.75 0.90 7.73
N SER A 65 -18.33 1.52 8.76
CA SER A 65 -19.78 1.43 8.99
C SER A 65 -20.63 1.97 7.82
N GLU A 66 -20.10 2.83 6.95
CA GLU A 66 -20.83 3.37 5.79
C GLU A 66 -20.35 2.87 4.42
N TRP A 67 -19.19 2.21 4.32
CA TRP A 67 -18.56 1.91 3.04
C TRP A 67 -18.28 0.43 2.83
N VAL A 68 -18.58 -0.03 1.63
CA VAL A 68 -18.34 -1.40 1.16
C VAL A 68 -17.47 -1.38 -0.09
N LEU A 69 -16.42 -2.19 -0.08
CA LEU A 69 -15.58 -2.54 -1.22
C LEU A 69 -16.19 -3.73 -1.98
N THR A 70 -16.17 -3.70 -3.31
CA THR A 70 -16.66 -4.78 -4.17
C THR A 70 -16.02 -4.70 -5.56
N ALA A 71 -16.36 -5.61 -6.48
CA ALA A 71 -15.89 -5.61 -7.86
C ALA A 71 -16.72 -4.64 -8.72
N ALA A 72 -16.08 -3.97 -9.70
CA ALA A 72 -16.77 -3.04 -10.59
C ALA A 72 -17.75 -3.76 -11.54
N HIS A 73 -17.49 -5.01 -11.92
CA HIS A 73 -18.39 -5.80 -12.75
C HIS A 73 -19.75 -6.08 -12.07
N CYS A 74 -19.78 -6.18 -10.75
CA CYS A 74 -21.01 -6.29 -9.95
C CYS A 74 -21.89 -5.03 -10.02
N LEU A 75 -21.34 -3.90 -10.48
CA LEU A 75 -21.98 -2.58 -10.46
C LEU A 75 -22.42 -2.09 -11.86
N GLY A 76 -22.02 -2.78 -12.93
CA GLY A 76 -22.12 -2.26 -14.31
C GLY A 76 -23.52 -2.01 -14.87
N GLN A 77 -24.59 -2.55 -14.24
CA GLN A 77 -25.98 -2.40 -14.67
C GLN A 77 -26.97 -2.17 -13.51
N VAL A 78 -26.48 -1.73 -12.34
CA VAL A 78 -27.30 -1.57 -11.13
C VAL A 78 -27.49 -0.10 -10.75
N SER A 79 -28.54 0.19 -10.01
CA SER A 79 -28.85 1.54 -9.51
C SER A 79 -29.03 1.52 -7.99
N THR A 80 -28.94 2.67 -7.34
CA THR A 80 -29.23 2.84 -5.90
C THR A 80 -30.67 2.44 -5.52
N ASN A 81 -31.60 2.42 -6.48
CA ASN A 81 -32.98 1.98 -6.28
C ASN A 81 -33.14 0.45 -6.31
N THR A 82 -32.25 -0.25 -7.02
CA THR A 82 -32.35 -1.70 -7.27
C THR A 82 -31.33 -2.52 -6.46
N LEU A 83 -30.25 -1.89 -5.99
CA LEU A 83 -29.20 -2.51 -5.20
C LEU A 83 -29.41 -2.27 -3.69
N THR A 84 -29.36 -3.36 -2.92
CA THR A 84 -29.27 -3.33 -1.45
C THR A 84 -28.08 -4.16 -1.00
N VAL A 85 -27.56 -3.87 0.19
CA VAL A 85 -26.44 -4.60 0.81
C VAL A 85 -26.95 -5.25 2.09
N LYS A 86 -26.76 -6.56 2.21
CA LYS A 86 -27.01 -7.31 3.44
C LYS A 86 -25.69 -7.52 4.20
N VAL A 87 -25.63 -7.03 5.43
CA VAL A 87 -24.43 -6.99 6.29
C VAL A 87 -24.59 -8.02 7.42
N GLY A 88 -23.51 -8.72 7.76
CA GLY A 88 -23.45 -9.57 8.97
C GLY A 88 -24.30 -10.84 8.95
N ALA A 89 -24.95 -11.16 7.83
CA ALA A 89 -25.64 -12.44 7.66
C ALA A 89 -24.64 -13.61 7.67
N HIS A 90 -25.08 -14.75 8.18
CA HIS A 90 -24.47 -16.05 7.95
C HIS A 90 -25.35 -16.89 7.01
N ASN A 91 -26.68 -16.86 7.15
CA ASN A 91 -27.62 -17.58 6.28
C ASN A 91 -28.53 -16.62 5.48
N LEU A 92 -28.36 -16.57 4.16
CA LEU A 92 -29.10 -15.63 3.29
C LEU A 92 -30.58 -15.97 3.10
N ARG A 93 -31.01 -17.21 3.38
CA ARG A 93 -32.43 -17.62 3.35
C ARG A 93 -33.14 -17.43 4.69
N ALA A 94 -32.39 -17.16 5.78
CA ALA A 94 -32.96 -16.81 7.07
C ALA A 94 -33.24 -15.30 7.17
N ASN A 95 -34.02 -14.91 8.17
CA ASN A 95 -34.10 -13.51 8.61
C ASN A 95 -32.86 -13.15 9.42
N ASP A 96 -31.73 -13.04 8.73
CA ASP A 96 -30.39 -12.94 9.29
C ASP A 96 -29.59 -11.83 8.60
N GLY A 97 -28.86 -11.02 9.38
CA GLY A 97 -28.17 -9.81 8.95
C GLY A 97 -29.08 -8.63 8.58
N ASP A 98 -28.54 -7.42 8.69
CA ASP A 98 -29.25 -6.16 8.39
C ASP A 98 -29.17 -5.81 6.90
N THR A 99 -30.24 -5.25 6.34
CA THR A 99 -30.33 -4.90 4.91
C THR A 99 -30.38 -3.39 4.71
N HIS A 100 -29.31 -2.84 4.14
CA HIS A 100 -29.12 -1.41 3.90
C HIS A 100 -29.41 -1.05 2.44
N ARG A 101 -30.00 0.12 2.22
CA ARG A 101 -30.04 0.75 0.89
C ARG A 101 -28.67 1.32 0.54
N VAL A 102 -28.38 1.44 -0.76
CA VAL A 102 -27.17 2.12 -1.25
C VAL A 102 -27.48 3.59 -1.55
N SER A 103 -26.68 4.51 -1.04
CA SER A 103 -26.79 5.95 -1.33
C SER A 103 -25.89 6.39 -2.49
N GLN A 104 -24.76 5.71 -2.71
CA GLN A 104 -23.79 6.04 -3.75
C GLN A 104 -23.12 4.77 -4.31
N ILE A 105 -22.91 4.74 -5.63
CA ILE A 105 -22.20 3.69 -6.36
C ILE A 105 -21.02 4.35 -7.07
N ILE A 106 -19.81 3.81 -6.91
CA ILE A 106 -18.59 4.30 -7.55
C ILE A 106 -17.87 3.11 -8.19
N THR A 107 -17.57 3.18 -9.48
CA THR A 107 -16.62 2.28 -10.16
C THR A 107 -15.33 3.03 -10.42
N HIS A 108 -14.18 2.34 -10.42
CA HIS A 108 -12.90 2.94 -10.77
C HIS A 108 -12.94 3.59 -12.17
N GLU A 109 -12.31 4.76 -12.35
CA GLU A 109 -12.41 5.58 -13.56
C GLU A 109 -11.84 4.89 -14.82
N ASN A 110 -10.90 3.96 -14.63
CA ASN A 110 -10.33 3.13 -15.69
C ASN A 110 -11.10 1.82 -15.94
N TRP A 111 -12.17 1.53 -15.18
CA TRP A 111 -13.04 0.37 -15.44
C TRP A 111 -13.70 0.49 -16.82
N ARG A 112 -13.72 -0.61 -17.57
CA ARG A 112 -14.43 -0.74 -18.85
C ARG A 112 -15.19 -2.05 -18.83
N SER A 113 -16.44 -2.05 -19.33
CA SER A 113 -17.26 -3.27 -19.36
C SER A 113 -16.54 -4.40 -20.11
N GLY A 114 -16.46 -5.58 -19.51
CA GLY A 114 -15.69 -6.73 -20.02
C GLY A 114 -14.17 -6.67 -19.79
N GLY A 115 -13.65 -5.61 -19.16
CA GLY A 115 -12.22 -5.36 -18.97
C GLY A 115 -11.61 -5.90 -17.68
N TYR A 116 -12.13 -6.99 -17.09
CA TYR A 116 -11.65 -7.53 -15.80
C TYR A 116 -10.14 -7.81 -15.79
N GLN A 117 -9.58 -8.31 -16.90
CA GLN A 117 -8.13 -8.56 -17.07
C GLN A 117 -7.25 -7.30 -17.00
N THR A 118 -7.82 -6.09 -17.07
CA THR A 118 -7.06 -4.83 -16.92
C THR A 118 -6.68 -4.51 -15.47
N GLY A 119 -7.23 -5.24 -14.50
CA GLY A 119 -7.00 -5.05 -13.07
C GLY A 119 -7.86 -3.97 -12.41
N TYR A 120 -8.59 -3.14 -13.17
CA TYR A 120 -9.44 -2.07 -12.65
C TYR A 120 -10.85 -2.53 -12.18
N ASP A 121 -11.01 -3.81 -11.85
CA ASP A 121 -12.29 -4.36 -11.41
C ASP A 121 -12.52 -4.12 -9.92
N ILE A 122 -12.72 -2.85 -9.56
CA ILE A 122 -12.90 -2.37 -8.19
C ILE A 122 -13.96 -1.26 -8.12
N GLY A 123 -14.82 -1.36 -7.11
CA GLY A 123 -15.93 -0.46 -6.88
C GLY A 123 -16.20 -0.25 -5.40
N LEU A 124 -16.86 0.86 -5.09
CA LEU A 124 -17.26 1.26 -3.76
C LEU A 124 -18.77 1.52 -3.73
N LEU A 125 -19.39 1.09 -2.64
CA LEU A 125 -20.77 1.40 -2.30
C LEU A 125 -20.78 2.18 -1.00
N ARG A 126 -21.53 3.29 -0.97
CA ARG A 126 -21.90 3.94 0.30
C ARG A 126 -23.29 3.46 0.71
N LEU A 127 -23.43 3.05 1.96
CA LEU A 127 -24.71 2.73 2.56
C LEU A 127 -25.53 4.01 2.78
N ALA A 128 -26.86 3.90 2.80
CA ALA A 128 -27.76 5.02 3.10
C ALA A 128 -27.91 5.27 4.60
N THR A 129 -27.58 4.27 5.41
CA THR A 129 -27.53 4.28 6.87
C THR A 129 -26.31 3.48 7.32
N PRO A 130 -25.56 3.90 8.35
CA PRO A 130 -24.46 3.11 8.88
C PRO A 130 -24.90 1.71 9.30
N ALA A 131 -24.06 0.71 9.05
CA ALA A 131 -24.17 -0.62 9.64
C ALA A 131 -24.02 -0.56 11.17
N ASP A 132 -24.67 -1.48 11.88
CA ASP A 132 -24.59 -1.54 13.35
C ASP A 132 -23.14 -1.78 13.82
N SER A 133 -22.80 -1.15 14.94
CA SER A 133 -21.53 -1.28 15.65
C SER A 133 -21.06 -2.72 15.95
N GLN A 134 -21.97 -3.70 16.01
CA GLN A 134 -21.63 -5.12 16.14
C GLN A 134 -20.90 -5.70 14.92
N TYR A 135 -20.99 -5.05 13.76
CA TYR A 135 -20.37 -5.51 12.51
C TYR A 135 -19.01 -4.85 12.31
N THR A 136 -17.95 -5.46 12.86
CA THR A 136 -16.56 -5.03 12.67
C THR A 136 -16.17 -5.02 11.18
N PRO A 137 -15.85 -3.85 10.59
CA PRO A 137 -15.33 -3.75 9.23
C PRO A 137 -13.91 -4.32 9.10
N ALA A 138 -13.51 -4.72 7.89
CA ALA A 138 -12.12 -5.04 7.59
C ALA A 138 -11.30 -3.76 7.34
N LYS A 139 -10.04 -3.77 7.79
CA LYS A 139 -9.06 -2.73 7.49
C LYS A 139 -8.53 -2.87 6.06
N LEU A 140 -8.10 -1.76 5.46
CA LEU A 140 -7.33 -1.82 4.21
C LEU A 140 -5.87 -2.23 4.52
N PRO A 141 -5.19 -2.97 3.64
CA PRO A 141 -3.83 -3.47 3.91
C PRO A 141 -2.78 -2.34 3.77
N THR A 142 -1.90 -2.23 4.76
CA THR A 142 -0.64 -1.48 4.62
C THR A 142 0.38 -2.28 3.81
N ALA A 143 1.46 -1.62 3.36
CA ALA A 143 2.59 -2.30 2.73
C ALA A 143 3.21 -3.40 3.62
N ALA A 144 3.21 -3.22 4.94
CA ALA A 144 3.70 -4.23 5.89
C ALA A 144 2.78 -5.47 5.96
N ILE A 145 1.45 -5.26 6.02
CA ILE A 145 0.48 -6.35 5.99
C ILE A 145 0.56 -7.13 4.67
N GLU A 146 0.63 -6.41 3.54
CA GLU A 146 0.79 -7.02 2.21
C GLU A 146 2.07 -7.86 2.13
N SER A 147 3.21 -7.31 2.54
CA SER A 147 4.51 -8.00 2.49
C SER A 147 4.58 -9.22 3.42
N GLN A 148 3.86 -9.22 4.54
CA GLN A 148 3.91 -10.31 5.52
C GLN A 148 2.89 -11.42 5.21
N TYR A 149 1.70 -11.07 4.72
CA TYR A 149 0.57 -12.00 4.62
C TYR A 149 0.08 -12.27 3.19
N ALA A 150 0.47 -11.46 2.20
CA ALA A 150 0.05 -11.59 0.80
C ALA A 150 1.20 -11.98 -0.17
N GLY A 151 2.32 -12.47 0.36
CA GLY A 151 3.43 -13.03 -0.41
C GLY A 151 3.11 -14.41 -1.02
N VAL A 152 3.83 -14.80 -2.08
CA VAL A 152 3.61 -16.10 -2.77
C VAL A 152 3.79 -17.26 -1.80
N GLY A 153 2.82 -18.17 -1.77
CA GLY A 153 2.76 -19.30 -0.83
C GLY A 153 2.07 -19.01 0.51
N SER A 154 1.86 -17.74 0.87
CA SER A 154 1.04 -17.37 2.03
C SER A 154 -0.42 -17.76 1.81
N TYR A 155 -1.13 -18.13 2.87
CA TYR A 155 -2.54 -18.51 2.79
C TYR A 155 -3.44 -17.32 3.16
N VAL A 156 -4.36 -17.00 2.25
CA VAL A 156 -5.34 -15.92 2.39
C VAL A 156 -6.74 -16.50 2.19
N THR A 157 -7.71 -16.04 2.99
CA THR A 157 -9.06 -16.62 3.00
C THR A 157 -9.98 -15.89 2.05
N VAL A 158 -10.62 -16.61 1.13
CA VAL A 158 -11.82 -16.14 0.43
C VAL A 158 -13.07 -16.64 1.15
N SER A 159 -14.11 -15.82 1.23
CA SER A 159 -15.42 -16.23 1.75
C SER A 159 -16.58 -15.70 0.92
N GLY A 160 -17.70 -16.43 0.96
CA GLY A 160 -18.90 -16.09 0.21
C GLY A 160 -19.97 -17.18 0.24
N TRP A 161 -21.03 -16.92 -0.52
CA TRP A 161 -22.20 -17.79 -0.70
C TRP A 161 -22.28 -18.33 -2.15
N GLY A 162 -21.17 -18.27 -2.90
CA GLY A 162 -21.12 -18.68 -4.29
C GLY A 162 -21.44 -20.15 -4.53
N LEU A 163 -21.45 -20.53 -5.81
CA LEU A 163 -21.72 -21.88 -6.28
C LEU A 163 -20.79 -22.87 -5.59
N THR A 164 -21.36 -23.95 -5.05
CA THR A 164 -20.57 -24.92 -4.32
C THR A 164 -19.77 -25.89 -5.23
N SER A 165 -20.02 -25.86 -6.53
CA SER A 165 -19.29 -26.58 -7.59
C SER A 165 -19.57 -25.93 -8.96
N ASN A 166 -18.83 -26.30 -10.01
CA ASN A 166 -18.95 -25.70 -11.37
C ASN A 166 -20.40 -25.65 -11.92
N ASN A 167 -21.26 -26.59 -11.54
CA ASN A 167 -22.69 -26.65 -11.91
C ASN A 167 -23.59 -26.79 -10.66
N GLY A 168 -23.11 -26.32 -9.50
CA GLY A 168 -23.80 -26.44 -8.22
C GLY A 168 -24.93 -25.41 -8.05
N SER A 169 -25.50 -25.36 -6.84
CA SER A 169 -26.29 -24.21 -6.39
C SER A 169 -25.42 -23.26 -5.56
N PRO A 170 -25.78 -21.97 -5.42
CA PRO A 170 -25.24 -21.10 -4.39
C PRO A 170 -25.46 -21.71 -3.00
N SER A 171 -24.62 -21.37 -2.03
CA SER A 171 -24.83 -21.85 -0.66
C SER A 171 -25.71 -20.91 0.14
N ASP A 172 -26.69 -21.45 0.86
CA ASP A 172 -27.53 -20.65 1.75
C ASP A 172 -26.74 -20.11 2.96
N VAL A 173 -25.68 -20.81 3.37
CA VAL A 173 -24.82 -20.48 4.54
C VAL A 173 -23.44 -20.02 4.11
N LEU A 174 -22.83 -19.11 4.86
CA LEU A 174 -21.54 -18.52 4.52
C LEU A 174 -20.42 -19.57 4.62
N ARG A 175 -19.62 -19.67 3.56
CA ARG A 175 -18.51 -20.62 3.45
C ARG A 175 -17.20 -19.88 3.23
N GLU A 176 -16.10 -20.52 3.59
CA GLU A 176 -14.75 -19.97 3.43
C GLU A 176 -13.75 -21.02 2.94
N VAL A 177 -12.68 -20.56 2.30
CA VAL A 177 -11.51 -21.40 2.03
C VAL A 177 -10.22 -20.59 2.02
N ALA A 178 -9.17 -21.15 2.61
CA ALA A 178 -7.82 -20.59 2.58
C ALA A 178 -7.12 -21.03 1.29
N LEU A 179 -6.70 -20.08 0.47
CA LEU A 179 -5.98 -20.31 -0.78
C LEU A 179 -4.52 -19.86 -0.65
N PRO A 180 -3.54 -20.65 -1.12
CA PRO A 180 -2.17 -20.17 -1.22
C PRO A 180 -2.09 -19.11 -2.34
N VAL A 181 -1.38 -18.01 -2.07
CA VAL A 181 -1.13 -16.95 -3.05
C VAL A 181 -0.20 -17.46 -4.14
N LEU A 182 -0.59 -17.23 -5.39
CA LEU A 182 0.17 -17.58 -6.59
C LEU A 182 0.97 -16.38 -7.10
N SER A 183 2.12 -16.64 -7.72
CA SER A 183 2.83 -15.61 -8.47
C SER A 183 2.01 -15.18 -9.71
N ASN A 184 2.09 -13.90 -10.10
CA ASN A 184 1.39 -13.39 -11.28
C ASN A 184 1.75 -14.17 -12.56
N ALA A 185 2.97 -14.71 -12.67
CA ALA A 185 3.38 -15.57 -13.78
C ALA A 185 2.65 -16.93 -13.78
N SER A 186 2.57 -17.61 -12.63
CA SER A 186 1.81 -18.87 -12.50
C SER A 186 0.33 -18.65 -12.75
N CYS A 187 -0.22 -17.56 -12.20
CA CYS A 187 -1.61 -17.17 -12.41
C CYS A 187 -1.90 -16.86 -13.88
N SER A 188 -1.02 -16.11 -14.56
CA SER A 188 -1.17 -15.79 -16.00
C SER A 188 -1.17 -17.05 -16.87
N SER A 189 -0.37 -18.06 -16.52
CA SER A 189 -0.38 -19.36 -17.19
C SER A 189 -1.70 -20.11 -17.00
N GLN A 190 -2.17 -20.22 -15.74
CA GLN A 190 -3.42 -20.94 -15.43
C GLN A 190 -4.68 -20.24 -16.00
N LEU A 191 -4.72 -18.90 -15.94
CA LEU A 191 -5.82 -18.11 -16.48
C LEU A 191 -5.66 -17.81 -17.99
N GLN A 192 -4.56 -18.24 -18.61
CA GLN A 192 -4.13 -17.91 -20.00
C GLN A 192 -4.52 -16.47 -20.39
N SER A 193 -4.12 -15.52 -19.54
CA SER A 193 -4.40 -14.09 -19.65
C SER A 193 -3.29 -13.34 -18.92
N ASN A 194 -2.91 -12.14 -19.38
CA ASN A 194 -1.93 -11.33 -18.66
C ASN A 194 -2.50 -10.88 -17.30
N VAL A 195 -1.74 -11.05 -16.20
CA VAL A 195 -2.15 -10.69 -14.84
C VAL A 195 -1.28 -9.52 -14.33
N PRO A 196 -1.76 -8.26 -14.36
CA PRO A 196 -1.00 -7.10 -13.94
C PRO A 196 -0.75 -7.08 -12.42
N ASN A 197 0.20 -6.25 -11.96
CA ASN A 197 0.54 -6.16 -10.53
C ASN A 197 -0.63 -5.71 -9.63
N SER A 198 -1.60 -4.96 -10.19
CA SER A 198 -2.87 -4.60 -9.54
C SER A 198 -3.83 -5.78 -9.30
N VAL A 199 -3.40 -7.00 -9.63
CA VAL A 199 -4.12 -8.25 -9.38
C VAL A 199 -3.25 -9.17 -8.54
N ILE A 200 -3.88 -9.82 -7.57
CA ILE A 200 -3.33 -10.90 -6.76
C ILE A 200 -4.12 -12.18 -7.08
N CYS A 201 -3.48 -13.34 -7.01
CA CYS A 201 -4.16 -14.60 -7.29
C CYS A 201 -4.01 -15.58 -6.13
N GLY A 202 -5.03 -16.39 -5.92
CA GLY A 202 -5.03 -17.52 -4.99
C GLY A 202 -5.53 -18.77 -5.70
N GLY A 203 -4.98 -19.94 -5.37
CA GLY A 203 -5.41 -21.22 -5.93
C GLY A 203 -4.36 -22.31 -5.77
N GLY A 204 -4.79 -23.58 -5.73
CA GLY A 204 -3.89 -24.70 -5.43
C GLY A 204 -4.11 -25.95 -6.28
N PRO A 205 -3.14 -26.90 -6.28
CA PRO A 205 -3.12 -28.06 -7.17
C PRO A 205 -4.28 -29.06 -6.97
N ASN A 206 -5.05 -28.93 -5.89
CA ASN A 206 -6.17 -29.83 -5.56
C ASN A 206 -7.53 -29.33 -6.08
N GLY A 207 -7.55 -28.33 -6.97
CA GLY A 207 -8.79 -27.80 -7.57
C GLY A 207 -9.59 -26.84 -6.70
N THR A 208 -9.03 -26.36 -5.58
CA THR A 208 -9.67 -25.40 -4.69
C THR A 208 -9.50 -23.96 -5.17
N SER A 209 -10.62 -23.24 -5.30
CA SER A 209 -10.76 -21.95 -5.97
C SER A 209 -12.03 -21.24 -5.46
N ALA A 210 -12.11 -19.90 -5.60
CA ALA A 210 -13.40 -19.21 -5.52
C ALA A 210 -14.30 -19.60 -6.70
N CYS A 211 -15.61 -19.35 -6.59
CA CYS A 211 -16.59 -19.76 -7.60
C CYS A 211 -17.62 -18.65 -7.90
N ASN A 212 -18.47 -18.87 -8.91
CA ASN A 212 -19.48 -17.88 -9.33
C ASN A 212 -20.39 -17.49 -8.16
N GLY A 213 -20.61 -16.20 -7.93
CA GLY A 213 -21.39 -15.67 -6.80
C GLY A 213 -20.57 -15.31 -5.56
N ASP A 214 -19.27 -15.65 -5.53
CA ASP A 214 -18.30 -15.03 -4.62
C ASP A 214 -17.76 -13.69 -5.16
N SER A 215 -18.04 -13.36 -6.43
CA SER A 215 -17.66 -12.11 -7.12
C SER A 215 -17.85 -10.87 -6.25
N GLY A 216 -16.84 -10.02 -6.15
CA GLY A 216 -16.83 -8.84 -5.28
C GLY A 216 -16.57 -9.14 -3.80
N GLY A 217 -16.59 -10.39 -3.36
CA GLY A 217 -16.34 -10.81 -1.99
C GLY A 217 -14.88 -10.65 -1.53
N PRO A 218 -14.63 -10.76 -0.20
CA PRO A 218 -13.33 -10.57 0.40
C PRO A 218 -12.33 -11.67 0.05
N PHE A 219 -11.08 -11.26 -0.18
CA PHE A 219 -9.89 -12.07 -0.01
C PHE A 219 -9.10 -11.45 1.15
N ALA A 220 -9.15 -12.08 2.32
CA ALA A 220 -8.81 -11.43 3.59
C ALA A 220 -7.91 -12.29 4.50
N VAL A 221 -7.18 -11.62 5.38
CA VAL A 221 -6.32 -12.25 6.40
C VAL A 221 -6.66 -11.73 7.79
N ASN A 222 -6.49 -12.59 8.79
CA ASN A 222 -6.50 -12.18 10.20
C ASN A 222 -5.05 -11.89 10.62
N ALA A 223 -4.75 -10.67 11.05
CA ALA A 223 -3.44 -10.27 11.54
C ALA A 223 -3.59 -9.41 12.80
N ASN A 224 -2.87 -9.75 13.88
CA ASN A 224 -2.86 -9.00 15.14
C ASN A 224 -4.24 -8.75 15.79
N GLY A 225 -5.23 -9.60 15.51
CA GLY A 225 -6.61 -9.47 16.00
C GLY A 225 -7.56 -8.72 15.06
N ASP A 226 -7.04 -8.11 13.99
CA ASP A 226 -7.82 -7.41 12.96
C ASP A 226 -7.98 -8.26 11.70
N VAL A 227 -9.01 -7.95 10.90
CA VAL A 227 -9.16 -8.45 9.53
C VAL A 227 -8.63 -7.41 8.54
N TYR A 228 -7.86 -7.84 7.55
CA TYR A 228 -7.38 -7.00 6.44
C TYR A 228 -7.87 -7.52 5.09
N SER A 229 -8.44 -6.64 4.27
CA SER A 229 -8.97 -6.95 2.94
C SER A 229 -7.87 -6.90 1.87
N ILE A 230 -7.10 -7.99 1.71
CA ILE A 230 -6.00 -8.10 0.73
C ILE A 230 -6.48 -7.93 -0.73
N GLY A 231 -7.65 -8.47 -1.06
CA GLY A 231 -8.21 -8.35 -2.40
C GLY A 231 -9.72 -8.54 -2.48
N THR A 232 -10.23 -8.40 -3.70
CA THR A 232 -11.65 -8.51 -4.05
C THR A 232 -11.83 -9.55 -5.16
N VAL A 233 -12.71 -10.54 -5.00
CA VAL A 233 -12.93 -11.60 -6.02
C VAL A 233 -13.32 -10.97 -7.35
N SER A 234 -12.58 -11.25 -8.42
CA SER A 234 -12.77 -10.60 -9.72
C SER A 234 -13.08 -11.60 -10.84
N TRP A 235 -12.17 -12.52 -11.20
CA TRP A 235 -12.45 -13.54 -12.22
C TRP A 235 -11.73 -14.87 -12.01
N GLY A 236 -12.22 -15.92 -12.67
CA GLY A 236 -11.60 -17.23 -12.79
C GLY A 236 -12.07 -17.92 -14.07
N ARG A 237 -11.41 -19.02 -14.47
CA ARG A 237 -11.84 -19.83 -15.64
C ARG A 237 -12.85 -20.91 -15.32
N SER A 238 -12.76 -21.41 -14.10
CA SER A 238 -13.50 -22.52 -13.53
C SER A 238 -13.41 -22.37 -12.01
N CYS A 239 -14.27 -23.05 -11.27
CA CYS A 239 -14.13 -23.17 -9.81
C CYS A 239 -13.06 -24.21 -9.43
N GLN A 240 -11.95 -24.18 -10.16
CA GLN A 240 -10.76 -25.01 -10.01
C GLN A 240 -9.55 -24.25 -10.54
N GLY A 241 -8.42 -24.33 -9.83
CA GLY A 241 -7.17 -23.65 -10.18
C GLY A 241 -7.08 -22.23 -9.64
N ALA A 242 -6.40 -21.35 -10.36
CA ALA A 242 -6.24 -19.94 -9.99
C ALA A 242 -7.56 -19.15 -10.06
N THR A 243 -7.85 -18.41 -8.98
CA THR A 243 -8.75 -17.24 -8.97
C THR A 243 -7.91 -15.96 -9.02
N ALA A 244 -8.34 -14.97 -9.80
CA ALA A 244 -7.81 -13.61 -9.78
C ALA A 244 -8.69 -12.69 -8.92
N PHE A 245 -8.02 -11.88 -8.12
CA PHE A 245 -8.60 -10.90 -7.22
C PHE A 245 -7.98 -9.53 -7.50
N THR A 246 -8.79 -8.48 -7.53
CA THR A 246 -8.26 -7.10 -7.59
C THR A 246 -7.51 -6.82 -6.29
N ARG A 247 -6.24 -6.42 -6.37
CA ARG A 247 -5.34 -6.26 -5.22
C ARG A 247 -5.62 -4.94 -4.52
N THR A 248 -6.16 -4.97 -3.30
CA THR A 248 -6.60 -3.77 -2.58
C THR A 248 -5.46 -2.79 -2.33
N SER A 249 -4.25 -3.29 -2.05
CA SER A 249 -3.04 -2.48 -1.83
C SER A 249 -2.62 -1.64 -3.05
N SER A 250 -3.13 -1.93 -4.25
CA SER A 250 -2.92 -1.11 -5.45
C SER A 250 -3.95 0.01 -5.63
N TYR A 251 -4.92 0.11 -4.72
CA TYR A 251 -6.05 1.04 -4.82
C TYR A 251 -6.34 1.78 -3.50
N THR A 252 -5.48 1.68 -2.48
CA THR A 252 -5.65 2.37 -1.19
C THR A 252 -5.91 3.86 -1.36
N ASP A 253 -5.12 4.54 -2.18
CA ASP A 253 -5.17 5.99 -2.39
C ASP A 253 -6.37 6.39 -3.24
N TRP A 254 -6.91 5.45 -4.04
CA TRP A 254 -8.21 5.63 -4.70
C TRP A 254 -9.36 5.49 -3.70
N ILE A 255 -9.32 4.47 -2.82
CA ILE A 255 -10.31 4.29 -1.76
C ILE A 255 -10.31 5.51 -0.82
N GLU A 256 -9.14 5.98 -0.39
CA GLU A 256 -9.00 7.16 0.46
C GLU A 256 -9.59 8.40 -0.21
N ARG A 257 -9.22 8.73 -1.46
CA ARG A 257 -9.78 9.88 -2.20
C ARG A 257 -11.29 9.81 -2.41
N LYS A 258 -11.91 8.62 -2.36
CA LYS A 258 -13.37 8.43 -2.50
C LYS A 258 -14.13 8.37 -1.18
N THR A 259 -13.48 7.99 -0.08
CA THR A 259 -14.16 7.61 1.17
C THR A 259 -13.60 8.26 2.44
N GLY A 260 -12.37 8.77 2.42
CA GLY A 260 -11.60 9.18 3.59
C GLY A 260 -11.01 8.02 4.42
N ILE A 261 -11.19 6.77 3.98
CA ILE A 261 -10.67 5.58 4.68
C ILE A 261 -9.22 5.33 4.24
N THR A 262 -8.29 5.40 5.19
CA THR A 262 -6.87 5.11 4.98
C THR A 262 -6.56 3.64 5.33
N ALA A 263 -5.39 3.14 4.92
CA ALA A 263 -4.88 1.84 5.37
C ALA A 263 -4.30 1.87 6.81
N GLY A 264 -4.49 2.98 7.54
CA GLY A 264 -3.75 3.30 8.76
C GLY A 264 -2.53 4.19 8.47
N PRO A 265 -1.66 4.44 9.48
CA PRO A 265 -0.46 5.27 9.35
C PRO A 265 0.66 4.53 8.61
N GLY A 266 0.42 4.21 7.34
CA GLY A 266 1.30 3.40 6.49
C GLY A 266 0.70 3.11 5.11
N GLY A 267 -0.07 4.06 4.57
CA GLY A 267 -0.20 4.24 3.13
C GLY A 267 1.09 4.84 2.55
N ASP A 268 1.08 5.22 1.29
CA ASP A 268 2.16 6.03 0.69
C ASP A 268 2.26 7.36 1.46
N GLU A 269 3.37 7.60 2.16
CA GLU A 269 3.55 8.83 2.93
C GLU A 269 4.03 9.94 2.01
N LYS A 270 3.63 11.19 2.29
CA LYS A 270 4.13 12.32 1.50
C LYS A 270 5.64 12.48 1.69
N PRO A 271 6.40 12.80 0.63
CA PRO A 271 7.85 12.93 0.71
C PRO A 271 8.23 14.06 1.65
N VAL A 272 9.23 13.83 2.49
CA VAL A 272 9.77 14.82 3.42
C VAL A 272 10.90 15.58 2.72
N ALA A 273 10.59 16.79 2.27
CA ALA A 273 11.58 17.70 1.69
C ALA A 273 12.62 18.13 2.75
N ARG A 274 13.91 17.96 2.44
CA ARG A 274 15.02 18.42 3.29
C ARG A 274 16.27 18.69 2.45
N PHE A 275 16.96 19.78 2.75
CA PHE A 275 18.26 20.09 2.14
C PHE A 275 19.20 20.83 3.10
N SER A 276 20.46 20.89 2.71
CA SER A 276 21.48 21.77 3.29
C SER A 276 22.18 22.56 2.18
N SER A 277 22.76 23.72 2.52
CA SER A 277 23.44 24.61 1.56
C SER A 277 24.82 25.01 2.06
N MET A 278 25.81 25.10 1.16
CA MET A 278 27.14 25.64 1.45
C MET A 278 27.42 26.85 0.57
N VAL A 279 27.67 28.00 1.20
CA VAL A 279 27.92 29.28 0.53
C VAL A 279 29.43 29.49 0.35
N THR A 280 29.86 29.86 -0.86
CA THR A 280 31.26 30.22 -1.19
C THR A 280 31.26 31.49 -2.05
N GLY A 281 31.41 32.64 -1.39
CA GLY A 281 31.14 33.94 -2.03
C GLY A 281 29.69 34.00 -2.48
N ASN A 282 29.48 34.25 -3.77
CA ASN A 282 28.15 34.34 -4.39
C ASN A 282 27.64 33.02 -4.99
N ASN A 283 28.42 31.93 -4.90
CA ASN A 283 27.98 30.59 -5.31
C ASN A 283 27.46 29.82 -4.10
N VAL A 284 26.38 29.05 -4.30
CA VAL A 284 25.83 28.14 -3.30
C VAL A 284 25.67 26.75 -3.91
N SER A 285 26.24 25.74 -3.25
CA SER A 285 25.95 24.34 -3.54
C SER A 285 24.86 23.83 -2.60
N PHE A 286 23.90 23.08 -3.14
CA PHE A 286 22.79 22.50 -2.38
C PHE A 286 22.92 20.98 -2.37
N SER A 287 22.82 20.39 -1.18
CA SER A 287 22.77 18.93 -0.99
C SER A 287 21.37 18.49 -0.61
N ASN A 288 20.84 17.51 -1.33
CA ASN A 288 19.52 16.95 -1.06
C ASN A 288 19.60 15.92 0.07
N GLY A 289 18.74 16.09 1.08
CA GLY A 289 18.58 15.16 2.19
C GLY A 289 17.14 14.68 2.35
N SER A 290 16.30 14.86 1.34
CA SER A 290 14.88 14.51 1.33
C SER A 290 14.67 13.00 1.37
N THR A 291 13.57 12.54 1.96
CA THR A 291 13.26 11.12 2.16
C THR A 291 11.82 10.82 1.80
N ASP A 292 11.56 9.60 1.32
CA ASP A 292 10.24 9.10 0.96
C ASP A 292 10.20 7.58 1.16
N ASP A 293 9.03 7.00 1.41
CA ASP A 293 8.88 5.56 1.71
C ASP A 293 8.63 4.68 0.47
N LYS A 294 8.36 5.26 -0.70
CA LYS A 294 8.30 4.58 -2.02
C LYS A 294 9.26 5.14 -3.08
N GLY A 295 9.85 6.31 -2.84
CA GLY A 295 10.85 6.96 -3.67
C GLY A 295 10.39 8.29 -4.27
N ILE A 296 11.36 9.20 -4.46
CA ILE A 296 11.14 10.53 -5.04
C ILE A 296 11.31 10.45 -6.57
N GLU A 297 10.30 10.89 -7.32
CA GLU A 297 10.31 10.97 -8.79
C GLU A 297 10.96 12.25 -9.29
N SER A 298 10.69 13.40 -8.65
CA SER A 298 11.21 14.70 -9.13
C SER A 298 11.47 15.73 -8.03
N TYR A 299 12.28 16.72 -8.40
CA TYR A 299 12.75 17.84 -7.56
C TYR A 299 12.40 19.16 -8.25
N SER A 300 12.07 20.18 -7.47
CA SER A 300 11.89 21.55 -7.93
C SER A 300 12.46 22.53 -6.90
N TRP A 301 13.48 23.27 -7.31
CA TRP A 301 14.17 24.27 -6.50
C TRP A 301 13.80 25.67 -6.96
N ASP A 302 13.29 26.49 -6.04
CA ASP A 302 13.19 27.94 -6.17
C ASP A 302 14.29 28.57 -5.31
N PHE A 303 15.15 29.38 -5.91
CA PHE A 303 16.27 30.03 -5.20
C PHE A 303 15.88 31.35 -4.52
N GLY A 304 14.65 31.82 -4.68
CA GLY A 304 14.13 33.02 -4.02
C GLY A 304 14.64 34.34 -4.59
N ASP A 305 15.42 34.32 -5.67
CA ASP A 305 15.96 35.48 -6.39
C ASP A 305 15.21 35.80 -7.70
N GLY A 306 14.19 35.01 -8.04
CA GLY A 306 13.42 35.14 -9.29
C GLY A 306 14.06 34.49 -10.51
N SER A 307 15.13 33.71 -10.34
CA SER A 307 15.71 32.87 -11.39
C SER A 307 14.79 31.69 -11.76
N GLN A 308 15.12 30.97 -12.84
CA GLN A 308 14.33 29.82 -13.29
C GLN A 308 14.46 28.63 -12.33
N LEU A 309 13.33 27.99 -12.01
CA LEU A 309 13.30 26.77 -11.19
C LEU A 309 14.21 25.67 -11.74
N SER A 310 14.97 25.02 -10.86
CA SER A 310 15.85 23.90 -11.20
C SER A 310 15.24 22.57 -10.82
N SER A 311 15.45 21.53 -11.64
CA SER A 311 15.04 20.15 -11.37
C SER A 311 16.21 19.19 -11.10
N ALA A 312 17.39 19.74 -10.83
CA ALA A 312 18.57 18.93 -10.50
C ALA A 312 18.43 18.26 -9.12
N TYR A 313 19.02 17.07 -8.96
CA TYR A 313 19.10 16.38 -7.68
C TYR A 313 19.83 17.23 -6.62
N GLU A 314 20.98 17.80 -7.01
CA GLU A 314 21.82 18.69 -6.20
C GLU A 314 22.32 19.85 -7.07
N PRO A 315 21.61 20.99 -7.09
CA PRO A 315 22.00 22.14 -7.90
C PRO A 315 23.16 22.93 -7.26
N ASN A 316 23.88 23.64 -8.13
CA ASN A 316 24.65 24.82 -7.74
C ASN A 316 23.94 26.05 -8.30
N HIS A 317 23.90 27.15 -7.55
CA HIS A 317 23.31 28.42 -7.98
C HIS A 317 24.25 29.59 -7.72
N TYR A 318 24.16 30.64 -8.55
CA TYR A 318 24.93 31.87 -8.43
C TYR A 318 24.00 33.06 -8.22
N TYR A 319 24.22 33.82 -7.15
CA TYR A 319 23.43 34.99 -6.82
C TYR A 319 24.16 36.28 -7.26
N ALA A 320 23.50 37.08 -8.10
CA ALA A 320 24.09 38.29 -8.67
C ALA A 320 24.27 39.44 -7.66
N HIS A 321 23.57 39.37 -6.51
CA HIS A 321 23.55 40.41 -5.48
C HIS A 321 23.67 39.79 -4.08
N ASP A 322 24.17 40.58 -3.13
CA ASP A 322 24.16 40.24 -1.72
C ASP A 322 22.74 40.36 -1.15
N GLY A 323 22.35 39.46 -0.25
CA GLY A 323 21.00 39.43 0.29
C GLY A 323 20.65 38.17 1.07
N ASP A 324 19.44 38.22 1.64
CA ASP A 324 18.79 37.16 2.39
C ASP A 324 17.73 36.50 1.50
N TYR A 325 17.99 35.28 1.03
CA TYR A 325 17.16 34.57 0.04
C TYR A 325 16.44 33.37 0.68
N ILE A 326 15.14 33.23 0.43
CA ILE A 326 14.35 32.09 0.89
C ILE A 326 14.36 31.01 -0.19
N VAL A 327 15.25 30.05 -0.06
CA VAL A 327 15.36 28.91 -0.99
C VAL A 327 14.32 27.86 -0.61
N THR A 328 13.53 27.40 -1.58
CA THR A 328 12.46 26.43 -1.39
C THR A 328 12.71 25.19 -2.24
N LEU A 329 12.69 24.01 -1.63
CA LEU A 329 12.71 22.72 -2.29
C LEU A 329 11.33 22.09 -2.19
N THR A 330 10.73 21.75 -3.33
CA THR A 330 9.58 20.85 -3.44
C THR A 330 10.02 19.54 -4.06
N VAL A 331 9.66 18.42 -3.44
CA VAL A 331 9.88 17.07 -3.96
C VAL A 331 8.53 16.41 -4.27
N THR A 332 8.51 15.59 -5.32
CA THR A 332 7.34 14.80 -5.73
C THR A 332 7.70 13.32 -5.69
N ASP A 333 6.90 12.50 -5.03
CA ASP A 333 7.07 11.04 -4.96
C ASP A 333 6.65 10.32 -6.26
N THR A 334 6.87 9.00 -6.32
CA THR A 334 6.44 8.13 -7.44
C THR A 334 4.92 7.92 -7.59
N LYS A 335 4.09 8.57 -6.75
CA LYS A 335 2.62 8.60 -6.82
C LYS A 335 2.06 10.00 -7.13
N GLY A 336 2.92 11.02 -7.20
CA GLY A 336 2.54 12.40 -7.46
C GLY A 336 2.13 13.20 -6.22
N GLN A 337 2.35 12.70 -4.99
CA GLN A 337 2.23 13.56 -3.81
C GLN A 337 3.48 14.41 -3.63
N THR A 338 3.35 15.49 -2.86
CA THR A 338 4.39 16.52 -2.73
C THR A 338 4.65 16.90 -1.29
N GLY A 339 5.90 17.25 -1.02
CA GLY A 339 6.35 17.89 0.21
C GLY A 339 7.32 19.03 -0.11
N THR A 340 7.31 20.04 0.75
CA THR A 340 8.04 21.29 0.53
C THR A 340 8.75 21.73 1.82
N THR A 341 9.94 22.30 1.67
CA THR A 341 10.70 22.93 2.76
C THR A 341 11.40 24.19 2.27
N SER A 342 11.61 25.16 3.15
CA SER A 342 12.24 26.44 2.83
C SER A 342 13.27 26.82 3.88
N ASN A 343 14.46 27.23 3.45
CA ASN A 343 15.54 27.70 4.32
C ASN A 343 16.01 29.09 3.89
N LEU A 344 16.44 29.91 4.85
CA LEU A 344 17.09 31.19 4.59
C LEU A 344 18.57 30.97 4.24
N VAL A 345 18.99 31.43 3.07
CA VAL A 345 20.38 31.42 2.61
C VAL A 345 20.86 32.87 2.52
N LYS A 346 22.01 33.16 3.12
CA LYS A 346 22.62 34.50 3.15
C LYS A 346 23.77 34.57 2.16
N ILE A 347 23.72 35.56 1.27
CA ILE A 347 24.74 35.85 0.27
C ILE A 347 25.40 37.17 0.64
N GLY A 348 26.71 37.13 0.89
CA GLY A 348 27.39 38.15 1.69
C GLY A 348 26.95 38.11 3.17
N SER A 349 27.74 38.56 4.14
CA SER A 349 29.19 38.77 4.11
C SER A 349 29.89 37.59 4.80
N VAL A 350 30.64 36.79 4.05
CA VAL A 350 31.80 36.13 4.67
C VAL A 350 32.80 37.27 4.84
N ASP A 351 33.01 37.74 6.07
CA ASP A 351 34.01 38.79 6.32
C ASP A 351 35.37 38.21 5.88
N THR A 352 35.95 38.71 4.80
CA THR A 352 37.16 38.14 4.19
C THR A 352 38.45 38.63 4.84
N GLY A 353 38.32 39.43 5.90
CA GLY A 353 39.33 40.42 6.22
C GLY A 353 39.08 41.73 5.48
N CYS A 354 39.59 42.83 6.04
CA CYS A 354 39.67 44.13 5.36
C CYS A 354 41.00 44.82 5.72
N ASP A 355 41.50 45.70 4.88
CA ASP A 355 42.79 46.41 5.09
C ASP A 355 43.98 45.49 5.46
N GLY A 356 43.95 44.23 5.04
CA GLY A 356 44.96 43.20 5.37
C GLY A 356 44.81 42.54 6.75
N LEU A 357 43.77 42.88 7.51
CA LEU A 357 43.41 42.25 8.78
C LEU A 357 42.67 40.93 8.54
N ALA A 358 42.84 39.96 9.44
CA ALA A 358 42.04 38.76 9.44
C ALA A 358 40.61 39.06 9.95
N PRO A 359 39.59 38.35 9.46
CA PRO A 359 38.24 38.47 10.00
C PRO A 359 38.12 37.90 11.40
N TRP A 360 37.22 38.48 12.19
CA TRP A 360 36.88 37.97 13.51
C TRP A 360 36.21 36.61 13.41
N ASN A 361 36.63 35.68 14.27
CA ASN A 361 36.12 34.31 14.34
C ASN A 361 35.79 33.96 15.79
N SER A 362 34.57 33.48 16.05
CA SER A 362 34.09 33.16 17.40
C SER A 362 34.86 32.03 18.09
N ALA A 363 35.58 31.18 17.35
CA ALA A 363 36.40 30.10 17.87
C ALA A 363 37.86 30.49 18.16
N THR A 364 38.29 31.69 17.74
CA THR A 364 39.64 32.19 18.00
C THR A 364 39.73 32.87 19.37
N ILE A 365 40.83 32.61 20.09
CA ILE A 365 41.17 33.33 21.32
C ILE A 365 41.99 34.56 20.92
N TYR A 366 41.53 35.73 21.30
CA TYR A 366 42.19 37.01 21.04
C TYR A 366 42.88 37.54 22.29
N ALA A 367 44.15 37.92 22.11
CA ALA A 367 44.99 38.55 23.11
C ALA A 367 44.79 40.08 23.11
N LEU A 368 45.26 40.73 24.17
CA LEU A 368 45.22 42.18 24.28
C LEU A 368 46.00 42.84 23.13
N ASN A 369 45.36 43.79 22.44
CA ASN A 369 45.80 44.52 21.25
C ASN A 369 45.69 43.81 19.89
N ASP A 370 45.21 42.56 19.82
CA ASP A 370 44.93 41.90 18.54
C ASP A 370 43.92 42.71 17.71
N VAL A 371 44.11 42.76 16.39
CA VAL A 371 43.27 43.55 15.47
C VAL A 371 42.62 42.64 14.43
N VAL A 372 41.31 42.82 14.24
CA VAL A 372 40.47 42.05 13.33
C VAL A 372 39.56 42.97 12.52
N SER A 373 39.08 42.49 11.37
CA SER A 373 37.87 43.04 10.75
C SER A 373 36.62 42.36 11.31
N TYR A 374 35.49 43.06 11.25
CA TYR A 374 34.15 42.49 11.36
C TYR A 374 33.13 43.44 10.72
N HIS A 375 32.30 42.96 9.80
CA HIS A 375 31.30 43.77 9.07
C HIS A 375 31.88 45.08 8.45
N ASN A 376 32.96 44.95 7.67
CA ASN A 376 33.67 46.09 7.02
C ASN A 376 34.11 47.20 8.02
N ARG A 377 34.44 46.81 9.25
CA ARG A 377 34.94 47.67 10.32
C ARG A 377 36.13 47.03 11.01
N LYS A 378 37.03 47.86 11.55
CA LYS A 378 38.25 47.43 12.25
C LYS A 378 38.05 47.50 13.76
N TYR A 379 38.47 46.47 14.48
CA TYR A 379 38.39 46.40 15.93
C TYR A 379 39.68 45.89 16.54
N GLN A 380 40.00 46.39 17.73
CA GLN A 380 41.14 45.96 18.53
C GLN A 380 40.70 45.42 19.87
N ALA A 381 41.21 44.26 20.27
CA ALA A 381 40.95 43.69 21.60
C ALA A 381 41.56 44.58 22.69
N ILE A 382 40.73 45.05 23.62
CA ILE A 382 41.12 45.75 24.86
C ILE A 382 40.97 44.86 26.11
N TRP A 383 40.47 43.64 25.92
CA TRP A 383 40.43 42.58 26.93
C TRP A 383 40.63 41.22 26.25
N TRP A 384 41.18 40.23 26.97
CA TRP A 384 41.29 38.87 26.43
C TRP A 384 39.90 38.27 26.24
N SER A 385 39.65 37.58 25.12
CA SER A 385 38.36 36.90 24.93
C SER A 385 38.42 35.76 23.90
N ALA A 386 37.40 34.91 23.95
CA ALA A 386 37.02 34.01 22.87
C ALA A 386 35.51 34.15 22.68
N GLY A 387 35.01 34.22 21.44
CA GLY A 387 33.58 34.30 21.14
C GLY A 387 32.87 35.64 21.44
N ALA A 388 33.53 36.64 22.04
CA ALA A 388 32.94 37.96 22.23
C ALA A 388 32.91 38.75 20.90
N GLN A 389 31.73 39.06 20.39
CA GLN A 389 31.53 39.73 19.09
C GLN A 389 31.95 41.23 19.11
N PRO A 390 32.72 41.74 18.11
CA PRO A 390 33.35 43.07 18.20
C PRO A 390 32.43 44.29 18.24
N ASP A 391 31.25 44.22 17.62
CA ASP A 391 30.26 45.31 17.59
C ASP A 391 29.24 45.26 18.75
N ILE A 392 29.25 44.20 19.56
CA ILE A 392 28.39 44.04 20.74
C ILE A 392 29.16 44.38 22.03
N PHE A 393 30.36 43.82 22.20
CA PHE A 393 31.10 43.87 23.47
C PHE A 393 32.14 44.99 23.50
N SER A 394 31.68 46.24 23.61
CA SER A 394 32.54 47.44 23.68
C SER A 394 33.49 47.51 24.90
N ASN A 395 33.28 46.67 25.91
CA ASN A 395 34.20 46.46 27.03
C ASN A 395 35.34 45.47 26.73
N VAL A 396 35.24 44.73 25.62
CA VAL A 396 36.24 43.77 25.12
C VAL A 396 36.93 44.30 23.87
N TRP A 397 36.23 45.07 23.05
CA TRP A 397 36.70 45.56 21.75
C TRP A 397 36.63 47.08 21.63
N ARG A 398 37.71 47.67 21.12
CA ARG A 398 37.79 49.08 20.71
C ARG A 398 37.66 49.18 19.20
N TYR A 399 36.63 49.89 18.73
CA TYR A 399 36.47 50.25 17.33
C TYR A 399 37.61 51.18 16.86
N LEU A 400 38.19 50.89 15.69
CA LEU A 400 39.28 51.63 15.07
C LEU A 400 38.89 52.39 13.78
N GLY A 401 37.61 52.32 13.37
CA GLY A 401 37.11 52.95 12.15
C GLY A 401 36.61 51.95 11.10
N ALA A 402 35.98 52.46 10.05
CA ALA A 402 35.64 51.67 8.87
C ALA A 402 36.92 51.19 8.16
N CYS A 403 36.80 50.11 7.41
CA CYS A 403 37.84 49.73 6.46
C CYS A 403 37.92 50.77 5.34
N THR A 404 39.05 50.86 4.65
CA THR A 404 39.14 51.71 3.46
C THR A 404 38.58 50.96 2.25
N ASP A 405 37.56 51.54 1.61
CA ASP A 405 36.83 50.93 0.48
C ASP A 405 37.77 50.48 -0.65
N ARG A 406 37.37 49.43 -1.37
CA ARG A 406 38.06 48.91 -2.55
C ARG A 406 37.08 48.69 -3.70
#